data_AF-A0A524AL31-F1
#
_entry.id   AF-A0A524AL31-F1
#
_cell.length_a   1.000
_cell.length_b   1.000
_cell.length_c   1.000
_cell.angle_alpha   90.00
_cell.angle_beta   90.00
_cell.angle_gamma   90.00
#
_symmetry.space_group_name_H-M   'P 1'
#
loop_
_entity.id
_entity.type
_entity.pdbx_description
1 polymer ?
#
loop_
_entity_poly.entity_id
_entity_poly.type
_entity_poly.pdbx_seq_one_letter_code
_entity_poly.pdbx_strand_id
1 'polypeptide(L)'
;MLRTKKSVPVEEIVDFEEEMTLFQQMLDGTSEKRIMFIGEGRGGRGKTCLLRLMRHRCEEQDIPCVYIDLRGEPYDQPHFSLAREICLGLGLRPQHFLGVLEAHNLLGGGGTGISVEGRARDLRVDKVAGGHIIERSQIAINLTVSAEVLGQRWVQDQMNRAFLDDLNELLAEKGKAVCLFDGLEQVNDEEERWLIEMVLCAVREGQLPGLIVVTAGRRYPYLEDDWEWEDIAFFRSQIEPFTEKHIREYAERVGMTISDEKAREYWLMCKCGVPILMGLVVRNLAQAREVRP
;
A
#
# COMPACT_ATOMS: atom_id res chain seq x y z
N MET A 1 -10.04 25.37 8.31
CA MET A 1 -10.86 24.58 7.35
C MET A 1 -9.93 23.70 6.53
N LEU A 2 -9.72 22.45 6.95
CA LEU A 2 -8.99 21.47 6.16
C LEU A 2 -9.91 21.04 5.01
N ARG A 3 -9.64 21.51 3.79
CA ARG A 3 -10.23 20.91 2.58
C ARG A 3 -9.83 19.44 2.60
N THR A 4 -10.74 18.55 2.96
CA THR A 4 -10.60 17.11 2.76
C THR A 4 -10.28 16.91 1.27
N LYS A 5 -9.03 16.60 0.95
CA LYS A 5 -8.63 16.27 -0.42
C LYS A 5 -9.39 15.01 -0.81
N LYS A 6 -10.53 15.16 -1.51
CA LYS A 6 -11.19 14.04 -2.18
C LYS A 6 -10.14 13.37 -3.07
N SER A 7 -9.92 12.08 -2.85
CA SER A 7 -9.12 11.24 -3.73
C SER A 7 -9.65 11.30 -5.15
N VAL A 8 -8.78 11.04 -6.13
CA VAL A 8 -9.18 10.87 -7.52
C VAL A 8 -9.84 9.48 -7.65
N PRO A 9 -11.11 9.38 -8.12
CA PRO A 9 -11.75 8.10 -8.46
C PRO A 9 -10.93 7.31 -9.47
N VAL A 10 -11.00 5.98 -9.40
CA VAL A 10 -10.16 5.10 -10.23
C VAL A 10 -10.46 5.28 -11.72
N GLU A 11 -11.72 5.50 -12.05
CA GLU A 11 -12.22 5.71 -13.42
C GLU A 11 -11.68 7.00 -14.04
N GLU A 12 -11.31 7.98 -13.20
CA GLU A 12 -10.69 9.23 -13.63
C GLU A 12 -9.16 9.13 -13.80
N ILE A 13 -8.51 8.05 -13.34
CA ILE A 13 -7.05 7.95 -13.40
C ILE A 13 -6.58 7.61 -14.82
N VAL A 14 -5.79 8.49 -15.41
CA VAL A 14 -5.20 8.36 -16.75
C VAL A 14 -3.76 7.86 -16.66
N ASP A 15 -3.29 7.19 -17.72
CA ASP A 15 -1.92 6.69 -17.90
C ASP A 15 -1.62 5.43 -17.07
N PHE A 16 -0.33 5.06 -17.00
CA PHE A 16 0.26 3.92 -16.28
C PHE A 16 0.10 2.55 -16.95
N GLU A 17 -0.16 2.50 -18.26
CA GLU A 17 -0.35 1.25 -18.99
C GLU A 17 0.88 0.32 -18.87
N GLU A 18 2.09 0.88 -18.89
CA GLU A 18 3.32 0.10 -18.77
C GLU A 18 3.48 -0.52 -17.37
N GLU A 19 3.32 0.27 -16.31
CA GLU A 19 3.40 -0.22 -14.93
C GLU A 19 2.29 -1.21 -14.61
N MET A 20 1.07 -0.95 -15.10
CA MET A 20 -0.06 -1.87 -14.95
C MET A 20 0.14 -3.16 -15.75
N THR A 21 0.78 -3.10 -16.92
CA THR A 21 1.16 -4.30 -17.68
C THR A 21 2.15 -5.16 -16.91
N LEU A 22 3.20 -4.56 -16.34
CA LEU A 22 4.15 -5.30 -15.50
C LEU A 22 3.47 -5.89 -14.27
N PHE A 23 2.64 -5.10 -13.58
CA PHE A 23 1.91 -5.57 -12.42
C PHE A 23 0.98 -6.73 -12.78
N GLN A 24 0.28 -6.66 -13.92
CA GLN A 24 -0.55 -7.75 -14.41
C GLN A 24 0.29 -8.99 -14.72
N GLN A 25 1.50 -8.86 -15.28
CA GLN A 25 2.40 -10.00 -15.49
C GLN A 25 2.80 -10.69 -14.19
N MET A 26 3.01 -9.91 -13.12
CA MET A 26 3.26 -10.45 -11.78
C MET A 26 2.03 -11.18 -11.25
N LEU A 27 0.83 -10.59 -11.38
CA LEU A 27 -0.43 -11.23 -10.95
C LEU A 27 -0.70 -12.52 -11.72
N ASP A 28 -0.48 -12.56 -13.02
CA ASP A 28 -0.71 -13.73 -13.87
C ASP A 28 0.36 -14.82 -13.70
N GLY A 29 1.47 -14.49 -13.02
CA GLY A 29 2.62 -15.38 -12.89
C GLY A 29 3.40 -15.59 -14.19
N THR A 30 3.19 -14.72 -15.19
CA THR A 30 3.94 -14.74 -16.46
C THR A 30 5.32 -14.10 -16.32
N SER A 31 5.54 -13.34 -15.25
CA SER A 31 6.86 -12.93 -14.78
C SER A 31 7.26 -13.75 -13.55
N GLU A 32 8.55 -14.04 -13.41
CA GLU A 32 9.14 -14.59 -12.18
C GLU A 32 9.34 -13.49 -11.11
N LYS A 33 9.33 -12.21 -11.52
CA LYS A 33 9.47 -11.08 -10.61
C LYS A 33 8.25 -10.98 -9.70
N ARG A 34 8.50 -10.77 -8.42
CA ARG A 34 7.50 -10.66 -7.35
C ARG A 34 7.55 -9.32 -6.62
N ILE A 35 8.59 -8.53 -6.87
CA ILE A 35 8.76 -7.22 -6.27
C ILE A 35 8.70 -6.15 -7.36
N MET A 36 8.09 -5.00 -7.06
CA MET A 36 8.17 -3.81 -7.89
C MET A 36 8.54 -2.61 -7.02
N PHE A 37 9.64 -1.97 -7.38
CA PHE A 37 10.10 -0.74 -6.77
C PHE A 37 9.72 0.44 -7.66
N ILE A 38 8.79 1.27 -7.20
CA ILE A 38 8.39 2.52 -7.85
C ILE A 38 9.10 3.65 -7.11
N GLY A 39 10.37 3.83 -7.45
CA GLY A 39 11.26 4.78 -6.81
C GLY A 39 11.61 5.94 -7.73
N GLU A 40 12.55 6.74 -7.25
CA GLU A 40 13.18 7.88 -7.90
C GLU A 40 12.23 8.96 -8.48
N GLY A 41 12.57 10.22 -8.22
CA GLY A 41 11.81 11.35 -8.75
C GLY A 41 10.84 12.01 -7.76
N ARG A 42 10.47 13.23 -8.14
CA ARG A 42 9.82 14.21 -7.27
C ARG A 42 8.40 13.78 -6.91
N GLY A 43 7.93 14.24 -5.75
CA GLY A 43 6.53 14.06 -5.34
C GLY A 43 5.55 14.63 -6.38
N GLY A 44 4.34 14.07 -6.43
CA GLY A 44 3.28 14.56 -7.32
C GLY A 44 3.23 13.94 -8.71
N ARG A 45 4.00 12.86 -8.95
CA ARG A 45 4.00 12.05 -10.19
C ARG A 45 2.91 10.99 -10.30
N GLY A 46 2.02 10.88 -9.32
CA GLY A 46 0.89 9.94 -9.40
C GLY A 46 1.16 8.53 -8.85
N LYS A 47 2.27 8.29 -8.14
CA LYS A 47 2.54 7.03 -7.42
C LYS A 47 1.34 6.50 -6.62
N THR A 48 0.74 7.34 -5.78
CA THR A 48 -0.46 6.98 -5.01
C THR A 48 -1.67 6.66 -5.91
N CYS A 49 -1.80 7.28 -7.10
CA CYS A 49 -2.84 6.94 -8.06
C CYS A 49 -2.56 5.57 -8.70
N LEU A 50 -1.33 5.29 -9.08
CA LEU A 50 -0.90 3.99 -9.59
C LEU A 50 -1.16 2.86 -8.58
N LEU A 51 -0.76 3.03 -7.31
CA LEU A 51 -1.05 2.03 -6.28
C LEU A 51 -2.57 1.82 -6.06
N ARG A 52 -3.39 2.87 -6.24
CA ARG A 52 -4.86 2.72 -6.20
C ARG A 52 -5.39 1.93 -7.39
N LEU A 53 -4.86 2.14 -8.59
CA LEU A 53 -5.19 1.32 -9.77
C LEU A 53 -4.82 -0.15 -9.53
N MET A 54 -3.61 -0.41 -9.02
CA MET A 54 -3.16 -1.76 -8.68
C MET A 54 -4.07 -2.42 -7.66
N ARG A 55 -4.43 -1.71 -6.59
CA ARG A 55 -5.38 -2.19 -5.59
C ARG A 55 -6.74 -2.53 -6.20
N HIS A 56 -7.30 -1.61 -7.00
CA HIS A 56 -8.59 -1.84 -7.66
C HIS A 56 -8.53 -3.08 -8.56
N ARG A 57 -7.41 -3.27 -9.26
CA ARG A 57 -7.18 -4.43 -10.11
C ARG A 57 -7.12 -5.75 -9.32
N CYS A 58 -6.57 -5.73 -8.11
CA CYS A 58 -6.63 -6.88 -7.20
C CYS A 58 -8.06 -7.17 -6.75
N GLU A 59 -8.84 -6.13 -6.41
CA GLU A 59 -10.24 -6.26 -6.00
C GLU A 59 -11.10 -6.88 -7.12
N GLU A 60 -10.90 -6.48 -8.38
CA GLU A 60 -11.58 -7.07 -9.55
C GLU A 60 -11.28 -8.56 -9.74
N GLN A 61 -10.11 -9.03 -9.29
CA GLN A 61 -9.64 -10.41 -9.45
C GLN A 61 -9.80 -11.24 -8.16
N ASP A 62 -10.45 -10.68 -7.12
CA ASP A 62 -10.58 -11.30 -5.79
C ASP A 62 -9.22 -11.72 -5.18
N ILE A 63 -8.18 -10.92 -5.43
CA ILE A 63 -6.83 -11.15 -4.88
C ILE A 63 -6.69 -10.38 -3.56
N PRO A 64 -6.33 -11.03 -2.43
CA PRO A 64 -6.05 -10.35 -1.17
C PRO A 64 -5.00 -9.25 -1.36
N CYS A 65 -5.35 -8.02 -1.00
CA CYS A 65 -4.48 -6.86 -1.21
C CYS A 65 -4.55 -5.92 0.00
N VAL A 66 -3.37 -5.61 0.55
CA VAL A 66 -3.22 -4.58 1.59
C VAL A 66 -2.51 -3.35 1.02
N TYR A 67 -3.01 -2.18 1.40
CA TYR A 67 -2.39 -0.88 1.12
C TYR A 67 -1.96 -0.26 2.44
N ILE A 68 -0.66 -0.04 2.59
CA ILE A 68 -0.03 0.55 3.77
C ILE A 68 0.46 1.95 3.40
N ASP A 69 -0.09 2.97 4.07
CA ASP A 69 0.40 4.34 3.97
C ASP A 69 1.48 4.57 5.04
N LEU A 70 2.73 4.68 4.61
CA LEU A 70 3.90 4.87 5.48
C LEU A 70 4.15 6.35 5.84
N ARG A 71 3.30 7.27 5.38
CA ARG A 71 3.41 8.71 5.69
C ARG A 71 2.79 9.09 7.04
N GLY A 72 2.26 8.11 7.77
CA GLY A 72 1.62 8.29 9.07
C GLY A 72 2.62 8.49 10.21
N GLU A 73 2.12 8.35 11.44
CA GLU A 73 3.00 8.19 12.60
C GLU A 73 3.82 6.91 12.44
N PRO A 74 5.09 6.90 12.86
CA PRO A 74 5.90 5.70 12.84
C PRO A 74 5.24 4.56 13.62
N TYR A 75 5.43 3.35 13.10
CA TYR A 75 5.13 2.09 13.74
C TYR A 75 6.13 1.88 14.88
N ASP A 76 5.71 2.25 16.09
CA ASP A 76 6.37 1.78 17.29
C ASP A 76 6.35 0.24 17.25
N GLN A 77 7.54 -0.38 17.21
CA GLN A 77 7.72 -1.84 17.17
C GLN A 77 7.17 -2.49 15.89
N PRO A 78 7.84 -2.33 14.73
CA PRO A 78 7.32 -2.76 13.43
C PRO A 78 7.02 -4.27 13.34
N HIS A 79 7.79 -5.10 14.06
CA HIS A 79 7.55 -6.54 14.21
C HIS A 79 6.18 -6.89 14.80
N PHE A 80 5.53 -5.95 15.48
CA PHE A 80 4.17 -6.08 15.96
C PHE A 80 3.20 -5.21 15.17
N SER A 81 3.40 -3.89 15.16
CA SER A 81 2.39 -2.95 14.68
C SER A 81 2.23 -2.98 13.17
N LEU A 82 3.32 -3.01 12.40
CA LEU A 82 3.28 -3.13 10.95
C LEU A 82 2.89 -4.54 10.50
N ALA A 83 3.43 -5.58 11.15
CA ALA A 83 3.02 -6.97 10.91
C ALA A 83 1.50 -7.16 11.09
N ARG A 84 0.95 -6.63 12.20
CA ARG A 84 -0.49 -6.65 12.48
C ARG A 84 -1.30 -5.93 11.41
N GLU A 85 -0.85 -4.75 10.97
CA GLU A 85 -1.55 -3.99 9.93
C GLU A 85 -1.60 -4.77 8.60
N ILE A 86 -0.50 -5.43 8.23
CA ILE A 86 -0.46 -6.33 7.06
C ILE A 86 -1.44 -7.48 7.24
N CYS A 87 -1.43 -8.17 8.39
CA CYS A 87 -2.34 -9.28 8.66
C CYS A 87 -3.80 -8.85 8.54
N LEU A 88 -4.18 -7.76 9.21
CA LEU A 88 -5.54 -7.24 9.19
C LEU A 88 -5.95 -6.79 7.78
N GLY A 89 -5.05 -6.13 7.07
CA GLY A 89 -5.30 -5.63 5.72
C GLY A 89 -5.49 -6.74 4.69
N LEU A 90 -4.82 -7.87 4.85
CA LEU A 90 -4.98 -9.06 4.02
C LEU A 90 -6.17 -9.94 4.43
N GLY A 91 -6.86 -9.61 5.52
CA GLY A 91 -7.94 -10.43 6.06
C GLY A 91 -7.46 -11.75 6.66
N LEU A 92 -6.19 -11.81 7.08
CA LEU A 92 -5.62 -12.97 7.76
C LEU A 92 -6.38 -13.27 9.05
N ARG A 93 -6.47 -14.55 9.39
CA ARG A 93 -6.73 -15.01 10.76
C ARG A 93 -5.38 -15.34 11.38
N PRO A 94 -4.74 -14.41 12.10
CA PRO A 94 -3.35 -14.58 12.54
C PRO A 94 -3.23 -15.59 13.69
N GLN A 95 -3.33 -16.89 13.40
CA GLN A 95 -3.38 -17.94 14.41
C GLN A 95 -2.05 -18.05 15.16
N HIS A 96 -0.95 -18.07 14.42
CA HIS A 96 0.39 -18.18 15.00
C HIS A 96 0.77 -16.89 15.71
N PHE A 97 0.50 -15.74 15.08
CA PHE A 97 0.87 -14.45 15.62
C PHE A 97 0.06 -14.12 16.88
N LEU A 98 -1.22 -14.49 16.95
CA LEU A 98 -2.00 -14.41 18.19
C LEU A 98 -1.49 -15.38 19.26
N GLY A 99 -1.11 -16.61 18.88
CA GLY A 99 -0.58 -17.61 19.81
C GLY A 99 0.69 -17.15 20.53
N VAL A 100 1.60 -16.48 19.83
CA VAL A 100 2.81 -15.88 20.44
C VAL A 100 2.44 -14.80 21.45
N LEU A 101 1.47 -13.94 21.12
CA LEU A 101 1.03 -12.87 22.02
C LEU A 101 0.34 -13.42 23.27
N GLU A 102 -0.50 -14.45 23.12
CA GLU A 102 -1.15 -15.13 24.25
C GLU A 102 -0.13 -15.81 25.18
N ALA A 103 0.88 -16.49 24.63
CA ALA A 103 1.91 -17.17 25.41
C ALA A 103 2.69 -16.19 26.31
N HIS A 104 3.02 -14.99 25.81
CA HIS A 104 3.74 -13.98 26.58
C HIS A 104 2.87 -13.24 27.59
N ASN A 105 1.58 -13.11 27.30
CA ASN A 105 0.62 -12.58 28.27
C ASN A 105 0.44 -13.51 29.48
N LEU A 106 0.53 -14.83 29.30
CA LEU A 106 0.42 -15.81 30.39
C LEU A 106 1.69 -15.89 31.25
N LEU A 107 2.86 -15.61 30.69
CA LEU A 107 4.15 -15.63 31.40
C LEU A 107 4.47 -14.32 32.12
N GLY A 108 3.87 -13.19 31.72
CA GLY A 108 4.04 -11.86 32.33
C GLY A 108 3.26 -11.62 33.63
N GLY A 109 2.90 -12.69 34.37
CA GLY A 109 2.08 -12.65 35.59
C GLY A 109 2.68 -11.82 36.72
N GLY A 110 2.45 -10.50 36.68
CA GLY A 110 2.97 -9.55 37.64
C GLY A 110 2.25 -8.20 37.61
N GLY A 111 0.93 -8.19 37.47
CA GLY A 111 0.10 -7.02 37.81
C GLY A 111 -0.17 -6.04 36.67
N THR A 112 -1.10 -6.38 35.80
CA THR A 112 -2.25 -5.55 35.38
C THR A 112 -3.04 -6.39 34.40
N GLY A 113 -4.28 -6.73 34.76
CA GLY A 113 -5.11 -7.67 34.01
C GLY A 113 -5.43 -7.16 32.61
N ILE A 114 -5.19 -7.98 31.60
CA ILE A 114 -5.59 -7.72 30.23
C ILE A 114 -6.50 -8.87 29.80
N SER A 115 -7.71 -8.52 29.36
CA SER A 115 -8.75 -9.45 28.93
C SER A 115 -8.60 -9.73 27.44
N VAL A 116 -8.43 -11.00 27.08
CA VAL A 116 -8.54 -11.48 25.70
C VAL A 116 -10.03 -11.73 25.41
N GLU A 117 -10.76 -10.73 24.93
CA GLU A 117 -12.06 -10.96 24.28
C GLU A 117 -11.88 -11.07 22.76
N GLY A 118 -11.37 -12.22 22.32
CA GLY A 118 -11.45 -12.62 20.92
C GLY A 118 -12.88 -13.02 20.57
N ARG A 119 -13.75 -12.05 20.29
CA ARG A 119 -15.04 -12.31 19.65
C ARG A 119 -14.98 -11.88 18.19
N ALA A 120 -15.04 -12.85 17.28
CA ALA A 120 -15.51 -12.61 15.93
C ALA A 120 -16.95 -12.08 16.01
N ARG A 121 -17.09 -10.76 16.08
CA ARG A 121 -18.39 -10.09 15.94
C ARG A 121 -18.49 -9.62 14.50
N ASP A 122 -19.50 -10.11 13.79
CA ASP A 122 -20.07 -9.38 12.67
C ASP A 122 -20.53 -8.02 13.20
N LEU A 123 -19.75 -6.98 12.91
CA LEU A 123 -20.08 -5.61 13.30
C LEU A 123 -20.15 -4.71 12.08
N ARG A 124 -21.31 -4.06 11.99
CA ARG A 124 -21.76 -3.16 10.95
C ARG A 124 -20.87 -1.93 10.81
N VAL A 125 -20.58 -1.63 9.54
CA VAL A 125 -20.35 -0.33 8.89
C VAL A 125 -20.34 0.89 9.82
N ASP A 126 -19.15 1.42 10.09
CA ASP A 126 -18.98 2.81 10.52
C ASP A 126 -18.47 3.67 9.36
N LYS A 127 -19.18 4.78 9.14
CA LYS A 127 -18.89 5.77 8.11
C LYS A 127 -17.50 6.38 8.33
N VAL A 128 -16.54 5.99 7.50
CA VAL A 128 -15.33 6.79 7.28
C VAL A 128 -15.76 8.07 6.55
N ALA A 129 -15.37 9.22 7.09
CA ALA A 129 -15.62 10.52 6.48
C ALA A 129 -15.02 10.57 5.07
N GLY A 130 -15.86 10.30 4.06
CA GLY A 130 -15.40 10.03 2.69
C GLY A 130 -16.39 9.28 1.81
N GLY A 131 -17.47 8.69 2.36
CA GLY A 131 -18.64 8.31 1.57
C GLY A 131 -18.49 7.08 0.67
N HIS A 132 -17.68 6.10 1.07
CA HIS A 132 -17.74 4.74 0.50
C HIS A 132 -18.10 3.76 1.61
N ILE A 133 -19.17 2.98 1.38
CA ILE A 133 -19.58 1.88 2.25
C ILE A 133 -18.63 0.72 1.93
N ILE A 134 -17.79 0.39 2.90
CA ILE A 134 -16.87 -0.74 2.83
C ILE A 134 -17.46 -1.81 3.76
N GLU A 135 -17.95 -2.92 3.20
CA GLU A 135 -18.16 -4.14 3.96
C GLU A 135 -16.78 -4.79 4.16
N ARG A 136 -16.19 -4.59 5.35
CA ARG A 136 -14.97 -5.28 5.79
C ARG A 136 -15.32 -6.10 7.01
N SER A 137 -15.17 -7.41 6.93
CA SER A 137 -15.14 -8.30 8.09
C SER A 137 -13.86 -7.99 8.87
N GLN A 138 -13.91 -7.02 9.78
CA GLN A 138 -12.77 -6.67 10.62
C GLN A 138 -12.68 -7.64 11.80
N ILE A 139 -11.61 -8.42 11.85
CA ILE A 139 -11.21 -9.10 13.09
C ILE A 139 -10.61 -8.02 13.99
N ALA A 140 -11.37 -7.56 14.97
CA ALA A 140 -10.88 -6.61 15.97
C ALA A 140 -9.92 -7.34 16.94
N ILE A 141 -8.61 -7.28 16.65
CA ILE A 141 -7.57 -7.75 17.56
C ILE A 141 -7.24 -6.61 18.52
N ASN A 142 -7.90 -6.59 19.68
CA ASN A 142 -7.54 -5.71 20.80
C ASN A 142 -6.56 -6.46 21.71
N LEU A 143 -5.28 -6.34 21.41
CA LEU A 143 -4.20 -6.85 22.26
C LEU A 143 -3.37 -5.68 22.75
N THR A 144 -3.24 -5.56 24.06
CA THR A 144 -2.35 -4.60 24.70
C THR A 144 -1.18 -5.41 25.25
N VAL A 145 -0.01 -5.27 24.65
CA VAL A 145 1.22 -5.92 25.11
C VAL A 145 2.18 -4.81 25.52
N SER A 146 2.87 -4.98 26.65
CA SER A 146 3.81 -3.95 27.10
C SER A 146 4.96 -3.77 26.10
N ALA A 147 5.36 -2.52 25.86
CA ALA A 147 6.48 -2.21 24.98
C ALA A 147 7.79 -2.88 25.43
N GLU A 148 7.98 -3.09 26.74
CA GLU A 148 9.17 -3.76 27.29
C GLU A 148 9.29 -5.21 26.83
N VAL A 149 8.17 -5.95 26.79
CA VAL A 149 8.13 -7.35 26.33
C VAL A 149 8.38 -7.44 24.82
N LEU A 150 7.73 -6.57 24.04
CA LEU A 150 7.92 -6.49 22.59
C LEU A 150 9.34 -6.01 22.20
N GLY A 151 10.01 -5.27 23.09
CA GLY A 151 11.40 -4.88 22.91
C GLY A 151 12.41 -6.03 23.04
N GLN A 152 12.00 -7.20 23.55
CA GLN A 152 12.90 -8.33 23.74
C GLN A 152 13.17 -9.06 22.42
N ARG A 153 14.44 -9.14 22.01
CA ARG A 153 14.85 -9.73 20.73
C ARG A 153 14.26 -11.11 20.44
N TRP A 154 14.20 -11.98 21.44
CA TRP A 154 13.66 -13.32 21.26
C TRP A 154 12.12 -13.33 21.06
N VAL A 155 11.39 -12.34 21.60
CA VAL A 155 9.96 -12.12 21.31
C VAL A 155 9.80 -11.64 19.88
N GLN A 156 10.63 -10.69 19.45
CA GLN A 156 10.65 -10.19 18.07
C GLN A 156 10.87 -11.32 17.08
N ASP A 157 11.86 -12.19 17.31
CA ASP A 157 12.13 -13.36 16.48
C ASP A 157 10.94 -14.32 16.40
N GLN A 158 10.24 -14.54 17.52
CA GLN A 158 9.04 -15.39 17.54
C GLN A 158 7.88 -14.76 16.78
N MET A 159 7.65 -13.46 16.94
CA MET A 159 6.59 -12.73 16.24
C MET A 159 6.83 -12.69 14.74
N ASN A 160 8.08 -12.46 14.34
CA ASN A 160 8.51 -12.48 12.95
C ASN A 160 8.26 -13.85 12.29
N ARG A 161 8.61 -14.95 12.97
CA ARG A 161 8.32 -16.30 12.47
C ARG A 161 6.81 -16.55 12.36
N ALA A 162 6.07 -16.23 13.41
CA ALA A 162 4.63 -16.41 13.43
C ALA A 162 3.92 -15.60 12.33
N PHE A 163 4.39 -14.38 12.06
CA PHE A 163 3.93 -13.56 10.94
C PHE A 163 4.16 -14.24 9.58
N LEU A 164 5.35 -14.80 9.35
CA LEU A 164 5.65 -15.54 8.12
C LEU A 164 4.82 -16.82 7.98
N ASP A 165 4.58 -17.53 9.08
CA ASP A 165 3.74 -18.74 9.11
C ASP A 165 2.30 -18.39 8.71
N ASP A 166 1.72 -17.35 9.32
CA ASP A 166 0.36 -16.88 9.00
C ASP A 166 0.24 -16.39 7.54
N LEU A 167 1.26 -15.71 7.01
CA LEU A 167 1.28 -15.34 5.59
C LEU A 167 1.34 -16.56 4.69
N ASN A 168 2.18 -17.55 5.00
CA ASN A 168 2.28 -18.76 4.20
C ASN A 168 0.97 -19.57 4.18
N GLU A 169 0.24 -19.62 5.30
CA GLU A 169 -1.10 -20.24 5.32
C GLU A 169 -2.06 -19.56 4.34
N LEU A 170 -2.09 -18.22 4.32
CA LEU A 170 -2.90 -17.48 3.36
C LEU A 170 -2.46 -17.72 1.93
N LEU A 171 -1.16 -17.73 1.66
CA LEU A 171 -0.65 -17.99 0.32
C LEU A 171 -0.96 -19.42 -0.12
N ALA A 172 -0.98 -20.39 0.80
CA ALA A 172 -1.41 -21.75 0.52
C ALA A 172 -2.92 -21.83 0.22
N GLU A 173 -3.75 -21.04 0.91
CA GLU A 173 -5.20 -21.01 0.69
C GLU A 173 -5.60 -20.24 -0.58
N LYS A 174 -5.03 -19.04 -0.77
CA LYS A 174 -5.42 -18.08 -1.83
C LYS A 174 -4.53 -18.15 -3.06
N GLY A 175 -3.41 -18.84 -2.99
CA GLY A 175 -2.38 -18.92 -4.03
C GLY A 175 -1.52 -17.66 -4.15
N LYS A 176 -2.08 -16.46 -3.94
CA LYS A 176 -1.34 -15.19 -4.02
C LYS A 176 -1.95 -14.10 -3.14
N ALA A 177 -1.12 -13.12 -2.79
CA ALA A 177 -1.52 -11.90 -2.09
C ALA A 177 -0.65 -10.72 -2.53
N VAL A 178 -1.11 -9.49 -2.30
CA VAL A 178 -0.40 -8.26 -2.69
C VAL A 178 -0.24 -7.31 -1.50
N CYS A 179 0.99 -6.83 -1.28
CA CYS A 179 1.30 -5.75 -0.35
C CYS A 179 1.74 -4.50 -1.11
N LEU A 180 1.02 -3.39 -0.94
CA LEU A 180 1.31 -2.09 -1.53
C LEU A 180 1.77 -1.11 -0.44
N PHE A 181 3.02 -0.65 -0.51
CA PHE A 181 3.60 0.30 0.43
C PHE A 181 3.78 1.67 -0.22
N ASP A 182 3.14 2.72 0.31
CA ASP A 182 3.23 4.09 -0.22
C ASP A 182 3.98 5.02 0.75
N GLY A 183 4.91 5.81 0.22
CA GLY A 183 5.66 6.80 1.00
C GLY A 183 6.85 6.23 1.74
N LEU A 184 7.56 5.28 1.13
CA LEU A 184 8.74 4.63 1.74
C LEU A 184 9.80 5.62 2.24
N GLU A 185 9.92 6.83 1.69
CA GLU A 185 10.86 7.83 2.21
C GLU A 185 10.53 8.38 3.60
N GLN A 186 9.38 8.01 4.18
CA GLN A 186 8.94 8.50 5.49
C GLN A 186 9.18 7.52 6.64
N VAL A 187 9.53 6.27 6.34
CA VAL A 187 9.85 5.30 7.40
C VAL A 187 11.19 5.62 8.05
N ASN A 188 11.32 5.25 9.32
CA ASN A 188 12.57 5.26 10.05
C ASN A 188 13.43 4.02 9.71
N ASP A 189 14.68 4.02 10.16
CA ASP A 189 15.65 2.95 9.86
C ASP A 189 15.24 1.58 10.42
N GLU A 190 14.50 1.52 11.53
CA GLU A 190 14.03 0.27 12.13
C GLU A 190 12.90 -0.36 11.31
N GLU A 191 11.92 0.46 10.90
CA GLU A 191 10.80 0.05 10.04
C GLU A 191 11.29 -0.40 8.66
N GLU A 192 12.21 0.37 8.05
CA GLU A 192 12.76 0.02 6.75
C GLU A 192 13.54 -1.30 6.82
N ARG A 193 14.41 -1.44 7.84
CA ARG A 193 15.16 -2.68 8.05
C ARG A 193 14.22 -3.86 8.24
N TRP A 194 13.19 -3.71 9.06
CA TRP A 194 12.20 -4.75 9.28
C TRP A 194 11.46 -5.12 7.99
N LEU A 195 11.03 -4.13 7.20
CA LEU A 195 10.35 -4.35 5.92
C LEU A 195 11.25 -5.12 4.93
N ILE A 196 12.53 -4.74 4.85
CA ILE A 196 13.51 -5.41 4.00
C ILE A 196 13.70 -6.85 4.48
N GLU A 197 14.07 -7.06 5.74
CA GLU A 197 14.40 -8.37 6.30
C GLU A 197 13.20 -9.33 6.28
N MET A 198 12.03 -8.86 6.71
CA MET A 198 10.88 -9.75 6.94
C MET A 198 9.97 -9.91 5.74
N VAL A 199 9.91 -8.93 4.85
CA VAL A 199 8.99 -8.98 3.70
C VAL A 199 9.76 -9.16 2.41
N LEU A 200 10.72 -8.27 2.11
CA LEU A 200 11.41 -8.29 0.82
C LEU A 200 12.38 -9.47 0.69
N CYS A 201 13.21 -9.73 1.70
CA CYS A 201 14.13 -10.86 1.71
C CYS A 201 13.39 -12.20 1.74
N ALA A 202 12.30 -12.30 2.51
CA ALA A 202 11.46 -13.51 2.52
C ALA A 202 10.87 -13.84 1.14
N VAL A 203 10.45 -12.82 0.37
CA VAL A 203 10.02 -13.02 -1.03
C VAL A 203 11.19 -13.43 -1.92
N ARG A 204 12.33 -12.74 -1.81
CA ARG A 204 13.55 -13.03 -2.59
C ARG A 204 14.05 -14.46 -2.37
N GLU A 205 14.05 -14.92 -1.13
CA GLU A 205 14.50 -16.25 -0.73
C GLU A 205 13.46 -17.35 -1.03
N GLY A 206 12.31 -16.99 -1.61
CA GLY A 206 11.25 -17.94 -1.95
C GLY A 206 10.46 -18.46 -0.76
N GLN A 207 10.59 -17.84 0.42
CA GLN A 207 9.82 -18.18 1.61
C GLN A 207 8.35 -17.76 1.49
N LEU A 208 8.04 -16.82 0.59
CA LEU A 208 6.70 -16.30 0.32
C LEU A 208 6.40 -16.29 -1.19
N PRO A 209 6.32 -17.46 -1.86
CA PRO A 209 6.34 -17.57 -3.32
C PRO A 209 5.12 -16.95 -4.03
N GLY A 210 4.00 -16.79 -3.30
CA GLY A 210 2.77 -16.16 -3.79
C GLY A 210 2.61 -14.69 -3.42
N LEU A 211 3.54 -14.11 -2.65
CA LEU A 211 3.44 -12.71 -2.23
C LEU A 211 4.04 -11.79 -3.29
N ILE A 212 3.24 -10.83 -3.74
CA ILE A 212 3.68 -9.73 -4.60
C ILE A 212 3.82 -8.48 -3.74
N VAL A 213 4.95 -7.79 -3.87
CA VAL A 213 5.23 -6.57 -3.11
C VAL A 213 5.48 -5.42 -4.06
N VAL A 214 4.75 -4.32 -3.87
CA VAL A 214 5.00 -3.06 -4.57
C VAL A 214 5.33 -2.00 -3.53
N THR A 215 6.49 -1.35 -3.67
CA THR A 215 6.83 -0.19 -2.86
C THR A 215 6.85 1.06 -3.73
N ALA A 216 6.38 2.17 -3.19
CA ALA A 216 6.40 3.45 -3.84
C ALA A 216 7.00 4.51 -2.93
N GLY A 217 7.97 5.27 -3.46
CA GLY A 217 8.65 6.31 -2.69
C GLY A 217 9.41 7.29 -3.58
N ARG A 218 10.07 8.25 -2.94
CA ARG A 218 11.03 9.15 -3.61
C ARG A 218 12.41 8.52 -3.84
N ARG A 219 12.68 7.43 -3.11
CA ARG A 219 13.88 6.60 -3.21
C ARG A 219 13.46 5.13 -3.18
N TYR A 220 14.35 4.27 -3.65
CA TYR A 220 14.28 2.85 -3.36
C TYR A 220 14.61 2.57 -1.89
N PRO A 221 14.23 1.40 -1.35
CA PRO A 221 14.77 0.94 -0.08
C PRO A 221 16.30 0.87 -0.15
N TYR A 222 16.97 0.98 1.00
CA TYR A 222 18.41 0.79 1.08
C TYR A 222 18.74 -0.70 0.96
N LEU A 223 19.08 -1.14 -0.25
CA LEU A 223 19.48 -2.51 -0.55
C LEU A 223 21.01 -2.58 -0.53
N GLU A 224 21.59 -3.55 0.18
CA GLU A 224 23.04 -3.66 0.30
C GLU A 224 23.71 -4.06 -1.03
N ASP A 225 23.01 -4.83 -1.87
CA ASP A 225 23.49 -5.36 -3.15
C ASP A 225 22.39 -5.35 -4.23
N ASP A 226 22.27 -4.26 -5.00
CA ASP A 226 21.19 -4.06 -6.00
C ASP A 226 21.07 -5.19 -7.05
N TRP A 227 22.19 -5.80 -7.45
CA TRP A 227 22.23 -6.85 -8.46
C TRP A 227 21.52 -8.14 -8.02
N GLU A 228 21.44 -8.42 -6.72
CA GLU A 228 20.71 -9.58 -6.18
C GLU A 228 19.20 -9.46 -6.34
N TRP A 229 18.72 -8.24 -6.61
CA TRP A 229 17.30 -7.95 -6.73
C TRP A 229 16.83 -7.91 -8.18
N GLU A 230 17.75 -7.85 -9.16
CA GLU A 230 17.39 -7.74 -10.58
C GLU A 230 16.58 -8.94 -11.07
N ASP A 231 16.76 -10.14 -10.51
CA ASP A 231 16.01 -11.33 -10.94
C ASP A 231 14.59 -11.36 -10.37
N ILE A 232 14.37 -10.79 -9.18
CA ILE A 232 13.08 -10.86 -8.48
C ILE A 232 12.28 -9.56 -8.52
N ALA A 233 12.90 -8.43 -8.87
CA ALA A 233 12.30 -7.11 -8.80
C ALA A 233 12.25 -6.35 -10.13
N PHE A 234 11.17 -5.60 -10.35
CA PHE A 234 11.12 -4.53 -11.34
C PHE A 234 11.53 -3.21 -10.71
N PHE A 235 12.47 -2.51 -11.34
CA PHE A 235 12.86 -1.15 -10.94
C PHE A 235 12.20 -0.14 -11.89
N ARG A 236 11.39 0.75 -11.31
CA ARG A 236 10.75 1.87 -12.00
C ARG A 236 11.27 3.16 -11.39
N SER A 237 12.25 3.74 -12.06
CA SER A 237 12.97 4.92 -11.59
C SER A 237 12.19 6.21 -11.75
N GLN A 238 11.33 6.34 -12.77
CA GLN A 238 10.42 7.47 -12.85
C GLN A 238 9.15 7.04 -13.58
N ILE A 239 8.02 7.48 -13.03
CA ILE A 239 6.77 7.56 -13.80
C ILE A 239 6.94 8.73 -14.77
N GLU A 240 6.68 8.46 -16.05
CA GLU A 240 6.82 9.47 -17.09
C GLU A 240 5.96 10.72 -16.82
N PRO A 241 6.44 11.92 -17.19
CA PRO A 241 5.62 13.11 -17.17
C PRO A 241 4.42 12.96 -18.09
N PHE A 242 3.28 13.48 -17.65
CA PHE A 242 2.07 13.49 -18.47
C PHE A 242 2.22 14.39 -19.70
N THR A 243 1.56 13.99 -20.79
CA THR A 243 1.56 14.72 -22.05
C THR A 243 0.30 15.58 -22.19
N GLU A 244 0.25 16.40 -23.24
CA GLU A 244 -0.96 17.14 -23.63
C GLU A 244 -2.14 16.20 -23.90
N LYS A 245 -1.87 14.97 -24.38
CA LYS A 245 -2.89 13.93 -24.57
C LYS A 245 -3.51 13.53 -23.23
N HIS A 246 -2.70 13.32 -22.19
CA HIS A 246 -3.19 12.91 -20.87
C HIS A 246 -4.05 14.01 -20.22
N ILE A 247 -3.78 15.30 -20.48
CA ILE A 247 -4.67 16.40 -20.03
C ILE A 247 -6.04 16.29 -20.66
N ARG A 248 -6.10 16.07 -21.98
CA ARG A 248 -7.39 15.95 -22.70
C ARG A 248 -8.17 14.76 -22.19
N GLU A 249 -7.52 13.62 -22.08
CA GLU A 249 -8.14 12.40 -21.59
C GLU A 249 -8.65 12.56 -20.14
N TYR A 250 -7.85 13.18 -19.26
CA TYR A 250 -8.28 13.45 -17.89
C TYR A 250 -9.48 14.40 -17.86
N ALA A 251 -9.46 15.44 -18.70
CA ALA A 251 -10.58 16.36 -18.84
C ALA A 251 -11.85 15.66 -19.29
N GLU A 252 -11.77 14.79 -20.30
CA GLU A 252 -12.91 14.03 -20.82
C GLU A 252 -13.52 13.13 -19.75
N ARG A 253 -12.69 12.44 -18.96
CA ARG A 253 -13.14 11.59 -17.84
C ARG A 253 -13.85 12.37 -16.74
N VAL A 254 -13.52 13.64 -16.53
CA VAL A 254 -14.24 14.53 -15.61
C VAL A 254 -15.37 15.33 -16.27
N GLY A 255 -15.78 14.96 -17.49
CA GLY A 255 -16.92 15.56 -18.18
C GLY A 255 -16.60 16.90 -18.86
N MET A 256 -15.34 17.17 -19.17
CA MET A 256 -14.88 18.38 -19.85
C MET A 256 -14.24 18.08 -21.20
N THR A 257 -14.52 18.92 -22.19
CA THR A 257 -13.79 18.92 -23.47
C THR A 257 -12.85 20.14 -23.53
N ILE A 258 -11.58 19.89 -23.83
CA ILE A 258 -10.53 20.92 -23.95
C ILE A 258 -9.94 20.83 -25.36
N SER A 259 -9.78 21.97 -26.03
CA SER A 259 -9.13 22.01 -27.35
C SER A 259 -7.63 21.76 -27.24
N ASP A 260 -6.99 21.33 -28.33
CA ASP A 260 -5.55 21.04 -28.36
C ASP A 260 -4.69 22.22 -27.93
N GLU A 261 -5.04 23.43 -28.39
CA GLU A 261 -4.36 24.66 -27.99
C GLU A 261 -4.41 24.88 -26.47
N LYS A 262 -5.59 24.69 -25.85
CA LYS A 262 -5.75 24.83 -24.40
C LYS A 262 -5.07 23.70 -23.62
N ALA A 263 -5.07 22.48 -24.16
CA ALA A 263 -4.38 21.36 -23.54
C ALA A 263 -2.87 21.64 -23.45
N ARG A 264 -2.29 22.20 -24.53
CA ARG A 264 -0.90 22.66 -24.54
C ARG A 264 -0.62 23.78 -23.55
N GLU A 265 -1.48 24.79 -23.47
CA GLU A 265 -1.36 25.86 -22.48
C GLU A 265 -1.37 25.32 -21.04
N TYR A 266 -2.32 24.44 -20.72
CA TYR A 266 -2.41 23.84 -19.39
C TYR A 266 -1.24 22.92 -19.10
N TRP A 267 -0.71 22.21 -20.09
CA TRP A 267 0.48 21.39 -19.93
C TRP A 267 1.70 22.23 -19.52
N LEU A 268 1.91 23.35 -20.20
CA LEU A 268 2.97 24.31 -19.88
C LEU A 268 2.78 24.89 -18.46
N MET A 269 1.55 25.27 -18.10
CA MET A 269 1.23 25.75 -16.75
C MET A 269 1.48 24.70 -15.66
N CYS A 270 1.35 23.42 -15.98
CA CYS A 270 1.55 22.29 -15.06
C CYS A 270 3.02 21.83 -14.99
N LYS A 271 3.98 22.73 -15.28
CA LYS A 271 5.41 22.45 -15.29
C LYS A 271 5.77 21.25 -16.19
N CYS A 272 5.18 21.22 -17.38
CA CYS A 272 5.43 20.21 -18.40
C CYS A 272 5.08 18.79 -17.91
N GLY A 273 3.83 18.60 -17.48
CA GLY A 273 3.31 17.25 -17.23
C GLY A 273 3.45 16.73 -15.80
N VAL A 274 3.36 17.59 -14.78
CA VAL A 274 3.26 17.14 -13.39
C VAL A 274 1.81 16.76 -13.06
N PRO A 275 1.50 15.46 -12.82
CA PRO A 275 0.12 14.98 -12.65
C PRO A 275 -0.69 15.70 -11.56
N ILE A 276 -0.09 15.98 -10.40
CA ILE A 276 -0.80 16.67 -9.31
C ILE A 276 -1.24 18.09 -9.70
N LEU A 277 -0.43 18.80 -10.51
CA LEU A 277 -0.78 20.14 -10.98
C LEU A 277 -1.86 20.07 -12.05
N MET A 278 -1.77 19.11 -12.97
CA MET A 278 -2.79 18.88 -13.98
C MET A 278 -4.15 18.56 -13.36
N GLY A 279 -4.20 17.63 -12.42
CA GLY A 279 -5.44 17.28 -11.72
C GLY A 279 -6.07 18.48 -11.01
N LEU A 280 -5.23 19.37 -10.44
CA LEU A 280 -5.70 20.60 -9.80
C LEU A 280 -6.26 21.60 -10.83
N VAL A 281 -5.58 21.82 -11.94
CA VAL A 281 -6.02 22.75 -12.99
C VAL A 281 -7.34 22.29 -13.60
N VAL A 282 -7.42 21.04 -14.05
CA VAL A 282 -8.61 20.52 -14.73
C VAL A 282 -9.83 20.50 -13.78
N ARG A 283 -9.66 20.06 -12.53
CA ARG A 283 -10.77 20.07 -11.55
C ARG A 283 -11.26 21.48 -11.20
N ASN A 284 -10.34 22.45 -11.08
CA ASN A 284 -10.74 23.84 -10.83
C ASN A 284 -11.53 24.42 -12.03
N LEU A 285 -11.14 24.06 -13.26
CA LEU A 285 -11.87 24.46 -14.46
C LEU A 285 -13.27 23.82 -14.53
N ALA A 286 -13.39 22.54 -14.14
CA ALA A 286 -14.67 21.84 -14.06
C ALA A 286 -15.61 22.54 -13.08
N GLN A 287 -15.14 22.81 -11.86
CA GLN A 287 -15.90 23.49 -10.81
C GLN A 287 -16.29 24.92 -11.21
N ALA A 288 -15.41 25.66 -11.88
CA ALA A 288 -15.71 27.02 -12.34
C ALA A 288 -16.82 27.07 -13.40
N ARG A 289 -17.03 25.99 -14.17
CA ARG A 289 -18.15 25.86 -15.11
C ARG A 289 -19.47 25.59 -14.39
N GLU A 290 -19.49 24.74 -13.37
CA GLU A 290 -20.70 24.44 -12.60
C GLU A 290 -21.25 25.66 -11.83
N VAL A 291 -20.37 26.61 -11.48
CA VAL A 291 -20.74 27.81 -10.72
C VAL A 291 -21.23 28.97 -11.62
N ARG A 292 -21.03 28.90 -12.94
CA ARG A 292 -21.55 29.90 -13.89
C ARG A 292 -22.89 29.42 -14.47
N PRO A 293 -24.04 30.00 -14.05
CA PRO A 293 -25.33 29.72 -14.67
C PRO A 293 -25.40 30.21 -16.12
#